data_AF-A0AAW3FAT5-F1
#
_entry.id   AF-A0AAW3FAT5-F1
#
_cell.length_a   1.000
_cell.length_b   1.000
_cell.length_c   1.000
_cell.angle_alpha   90.00
_cell.angle_beta   90.00
_cell.angle_gamma   90.00
#
_symmetry.space_group_name_H-M   'P 1'
#
loop_
_entity.id
_entity.type
_entity.pdbx_description
1 polymer ?
#
loop_
_entity_poly.entity_id
_entity_poly.type
_entity_poly.pdbx_seq_one_letter_code
_entity_poly.pdbx_strand_id
1 'polypeptide(L)'
;MSAPSKLYSRRIPGDSSDGLRVRIESRLADKLRAAQARPEMLIKDAYQPSRSLIVRRALYLYLDSLTHMDAASIEREALELHKLA
;
A
#
# COMPACT_ATOMS: atom_id res chain seq x y z
N MET A 1 -6.84 -13.76 -25.67
CA MET A 1 -6.18 -12.60 -25.03
C MET A 1 -7.22 -11.91 -24.16
N SER A 2 -7.10 -11.97 -22.83
CA SER A 2 -8.04 -11.28 -21.93
C SER A 2 -7.87 -9.76 -22.03
N ALA A 3 -8.96 -9.01 -22.07
CA ALA A 3 -8.94 -7.55 -22.16
C ALA A 3 -8.14 -6.94 -20.99
N PRO A 4 -7.42 -5.82 -21.18
CA PRO A 4 -6.71 -5.17 -20.09
C PRO A 4 -7.71 -4.74 -19.00
N SER A 5 -7.60 -5.31 -17.81
CA SER A 5 -8.46 -4.95 -16.68
C SER A 5 -8.24 -3.49 -16.31
N LYS A 6 -9.32 -2.71 -16.23
CA LYS A 6 -9.27 -1.29 -15.88
C LYS A 6 -8.83 -1.14 -14.41
N LEU A 7 -7.93 -0.19 -14.14
CA LEU A 7 -7.47 0.06 -12.78
C LEU A 7 -8.56 0.74 -11.94
N TYR A 8 -8.74 0.24 -10.72
CA TYR A 8 -9.59 0.85 -9.72
C TYR A 8 -8.79 1.84 -8.86
N SER A 9 -9.18 3.11 -8.89
CA SER A 9 -8.61 4.14 -8.03
C SER A 9 -9.66 5.22 -7.73
N ARG A 10 -9.82 5.56 -6.45
CA ARG A 10 -10.64 6.70 -6.03
C ARG A 10 -9.81 7.99 -6.14
N ARG A 11 -10.38 9.02 -6.79
CA ARG A 11 -9.82 10.37 -6.78
C ARG A 11 -9.89 10.92 -5.35
N ILE A 12 -8.76 11.36 -4.81
CA ILE A 12 -8.73 12.13 -3.56
C ILE A 12 -8.77 13.62 -3.91
N PRO A 13 -9.61 14.43 -3.24
CA PRO A 13 -9.55 15.89 -3.35
C PRO A 13 -8.18 16.40 -2.88
N GLY A 14 -7.55 17.29 -3.66
CA GLY A 14 -6.19 17.76 -3.39
C GLY A 14 -6.07 18.79 -2.26
N ASP A 15 -7.16 19.46 -1.92
CA ASP A 15 -7.28 20.44 -0.83
C ASP A 15 -7.24 19.83 0.57
N SER A 16 -7.48 18.52 0.66
CA SER A 16 -7.57 17.75 1.91
C SER A 16 -6.67 16.52 1.90
N SER A 17 -5.64 16.51 1.05
CA SER A 17 -4.74 15.37 0.90
C SER A 17 -3.29 15.77 0.68
N ASP A 18 -2.39 15.03 1.33
CA ASP A 18 -0.96 15.11 1.06
C ASP A 18 -0.50 14.06 0.05
N GLY A 19 0.43 14.46 -0.82
CA GLY A 19 1.06 13.59 -1.81
C GLY A 19 2.44 13.12 -1.36
N LEU A 20 2.58 11.82 -1.09
CA LEU A 20 3.86 11.21 -0.77
C LEU A 20 4.55 10.66 -2.03
N ARG A 21 5.77 11.12 -2.34
CA ARG A 21 6.60 10.58 -3.41
C ARG A 21 7.80 9.83 -2.81
N VAL A 22 7.79 8.50 -2.91
CA VAL A 22 8.84 7.64 -2.39
C VAL A 22 9.47 6.79 -3.49
N ARG A 23 10.76 6.47 -3.31
CA ARG A 23 11.41 5.37 -4.03
C ARG A 23 11.32 4.13 -3.15
N ILE A 24 11.02 3.01 -3.77
CA ILE A 24 10.99 1.70 -3.10
C ILE A 24 11.94 0.76 -3.82
N GLU A 25 12.50 -0.20 -3.09
CA GLU A 25 13.38 -1.23 -3.63
C GLU A 25 12.69 -2.03 -4.75
N SER A 26 13.48 -2.49 -5.72
CA SER A 26 12.98 -3.26 -6.88
C SER A 26 12.16 -4.47 -6.44
N ARG A 27 12.66 -5.22 -5.45
CA ARG A 27 11.99 -6.40 -4.90
C ARG A 27 10.63 -6.07 -4.28
N LEU A 28 10.49 -4.92 -3.60
CA LEU A 28 9.21 -4.47 -3.05
C LEU A 28 8.26 -4.02 -4.17
N ALA A 29 8.80 -3.33 -5.19
CA ALA A 29 8.03 -2.94 -6.37
C ALA A 29 7.49 -4.17 -7.14
N ASP A 30 8.26 -5.25 -7.24
CA ASP A 30 7.82 -6.52 -7.81
C ASP A 30 6.67 -7.15 -7.03
N LYS A 31 6.80 -7.22 -5.69
CA LYS A 31 5.72 -7.71 -4.82
C LYS A 31 4.44 -6.88 -4.99
N LEU A 32 4.56 -5.56 -5.09
CA LEU A 32 3.42 -4.67 -5.30
C LEU A 32 2.75 -4.88 -6.67
N ARG A 33 3.54 -5.08 -7.73
CA ARG A 33 3.03 -5.45 -9.07
C ARG A 33 2.32 -6.80 -9.04
N ALA A 34 2.92 -7.79 -8.39
CA ALA A 34 2.33 -9.12 -8.27
C ALA A 34 1.00 -9.08 -7.51
N ALA A 35 0.92 -8.32 -6.40
CA ALA A 35 -0.31 -8.15 -5.65
C ALA A 35 -1.43 -7.52 -6.50
N GLN A 36 -1.12 -6.50 -7.30
CA GLN A 36 -2.08 -5.88 -8.20
C GLN A 36 -2.68 -6.85 -9.23
N ALA A 37 -1.89 -7.84 -9.67
CA ALA A 37 -2.30 -8.82 -10.68
C ALA A 37 -3.05 -10.04 -10.13
N ARG A 38 -3.21 -10.16 -8.80
CA ARG A 38 -3.88 -11.29 -8.16
C ARG A 38 -5.38 -11.31 -8.49
N PRO A 39 -5.93 -12.39 -9.06
CA PRO A 39 -7.36 -12.51 -9.34
C PRO A 39 -8.22 -12.36 -8.08
N GLU A 40 -7.72 -12.83 -6.93
CA GLU A 40 -8.45 -12.78 -5.65
C GLU A 40 -8.58 -11.35 -5.11
N MET A 41 -7.85 -10.39 -5.69
CA MET A 41 -7.86 -8.99 -5.28
C MET A 41 -8.71 -8.11 -6.20
N LEU A 42 -9.41 -8.69 -7.19
CA LEU A 42 -10.30 -7.94 -8.06
C LEU A 42 -11.41 -7.25 -7.26
N ILE A 43 -11.60 -5.96 -7.55
CA ILE A 43 -12.68 -5.16 -6.99
C ILE A 43 -13.86 -5.27 -7.95
N LYS A 44 -15.02 -5.69 -7.42
CA LYS A 44 -16.24 -5.95 -8.20
C LYS A 44 -16.00 -6.92 -9.37
N ASP A 45 -15.12 -7.90 -9.17
CA ASP A 45 -14.77 -8.95 -10.14
C ASP A 45 -14.27 -8.47 -11.51
N ALA A 46 -13.98 -7.16 -11.65
CA ALA A 46 -13.71 -6.54 -12.95
C ALA A 46 -12.49 -5.60 -12.93
N TYR A 47 -12.11 -5.08 -11.76
CA TYR A 47 -11.08 -4.04 -11.67
C TYR A 47 -9.91 -4.47 -10.81
N GLN A 48 -8.70 -4.34 -11.33
CA GLN A 48 -7.50 -4.50 -10.52
C GLN A 48 -7.32 -3.29 -9.60
N PRO A 49 -7.00 -3.47 -8.31
CA PRO A 49 -6.68 -2.35 -7.43
C PRO A 49 -5.44 -1.63 -7.95
N SER A 50 -5.47 -0.30 -7.96
CA SER A 50 -4.27 0.47 -8.31
C SER A 50 -3.18 0.27 -7.26
N ARG A 51 -1.91 0.38 -7.66
CA ARG A 51 -0.77 0.34 -6.73
C ARG A 51 -0.88 1.40 -5.63
N SER A 52 -1.38 2.60 -5.95
CA SER A 52 -1.62 3.65 -4.96
C SER A 52 -2.72 3.30 -3.96
N LEU A 53 -3.77 2.57 -4.38
CA LEU A 53 -4.80 2.08 -3.48
C LEU A 53 -4.25 1.02 -2.52
N ILE A 54 -3.45 0.08 -3.03
CA ILE A 54 -2.79 -0.95 -2.20
C ILE A 54 -1.87 -0.29 -1.17
N VAL A 55 -1.02 0.66 -1.60
CA VAL A 55 -0.13 1.41 -0.69
C VAL A 55 -0.93 2.17 0.36
N ARG A 56 -2.02 2.85 -0.05
CA ARG A 56 -2.88 3.56 0.91
C ARG A 56 -3.49 2.62 1.94
N ARG A 57 -3.96 1.43 1.53
CA ARG A 57 -4.48 0.43 2.47
C ARG A 57 -3.39 -0.07 3.42
N ALA A 58 -2.17 -0.31 2.92
CA ALA A 58 -1.04 -0.70 3.75
C ALA A 58 -0.69 0.37 4.80
N LEU A 59 -0.68 1.66 4.41
CA LEU A 59 -0.47 2.76 5.34
C LEU A 59 -1.55 2.84 6.42
N TYR A 60 -2.84 2.68 6.05
CA TYR A 60 -3.91 2.63 7.05
C TYR A 60 -3.70 1.50 8.07
N LEU A 61 -3.36 0.30 7.60
CA LEU A 61 -3.13 -0.85 8.49
C LEU A 61 -1.93 -0.64 9.39
N TYR A 62 -0.83 -0.11 8.84
CA TYR A 62 0.38 0.16 9.59
C TYR A 62 0.16 1.22 10.67
N LEU A 63 -0.41 2.37 10.30
CA LEU A 63 -0.66 3.47 11.24
C LEU A 63 -1.69 3.08 12.31
N ASP A 64 -2.73 2.33 11.95
CA ASP A 64 -3.69 1.77 12.91
C ASP A 64 -3.00 0.77 13.85
N SER A 65 -2.06 -0.05 13.37
CA SER A 65 -1.34 -0.97 14.25
C SER A 65 -0.50 -0.23 15.30
N LEU A 66 0.11 0.91 14.95
CA LEU A 66 0.93 1.71 15.88
C LEU A 66 0.13 2.23 17.08
N THR A 67 -1.16 2.55 16.91
CA THR A 67 -2.01 3.05 18.01
C THR A 67 -2.34 1.99 19.06
N HIS A 68 -2.14 0.71 18.71
CA HIS A 68 -2.44 -0.44 19.57
C HIS A 68 -1.18 -1.11 20.14
N MET A 69 0.03 -0.61 19.82
CA MET A 69 1.28 -1.18 20.29
C MET A 69 1.60 -0.74 21.73
N ASP A 70 2.17 -1.67 22.50
CA ASP A 70 2.82 -1.33 23.77
C ASP A 70 4.20 -0.69 23.55
N ALA A 71 4.77 -0.12 24.61
CA ALA A 71 6.04 0.59 24.54
C ALA A 71 7.19 -0.27 23.98
N ALA A 72 7.29 -1.54 24.42
CA ALA A 72 8.31 -2.46 23.95
C ALA A 72 8.16 -2.78 22.44
N SER A 73 6.94 -2.83 21.91
CA SER A 73 6.69 -3.03 20.49
C SER A 73 7.01 -1.78 19.66
N ILE A 74 6.71 -0.59 20.18
CA ILE A 74 7.10 0.67 19.54
C ILE A 74 8.63 0.79 19.44
N GLU A 75 9.37 0.42 20.49
CA GLU A 75 10.84 0.41 20.46
C GLU A 75 11.38 -0.53 19.38
N ARG A 76 10.82 -1.74 19.27
CA ARG A 76 11.19 -2.69 18.22
C ARG A 76 10.89 -2.14 16.82
N GLU A 77 9.71 -1.55 16.63
CA GLU A 77 9.33 -0.96 15.34
C GLU A 77 10.29 0.17 14.95
N ALA A 78 10.66 1.05 15.89
CA ALA A 78 11.65 2.10 15.64
C ALA A 78 13.01 1.53 15.19
N LEU A 79 13.44 0.40 15.75
CA LEU A 79 14.65 -0.31 15.32
C LEU A 79 14.51 -0.91 13.92
N GLU A 80 13.35 -1.48 13.57
CA GLU A 80 13.11 -1.97 12.21
C GLU A 80 13.11 -0.84 11.18
N LEU A 81 12.52 0.31 11.50
CA LEU A 81 12.58 1.50 10.65
C LEU A 81 14.02 1.98 10.44
N HIS A 82 14.85 1.95 11.49
CA HIS A 82 16.25 2.35 11.38
C HIS A 82 17.04 1.47 10.39
N LYS A 83 16.71 0.19 10.26
CA LYS A 83 17.34 -0.71 9.28
C LYS A 83 17.04 -0.35 7.82
N LEU A 84 16.06 0.52 7.58
CA LEU A 84 15.63 0.96 6.25
C LEU A 84 16.20 2.33 5.84
N ALA A 85 16.90 3.02 6.74
CA ALA A 85 17.54 4.32 6.48
C ALA A 85 18.92 4.14 5.83
#